data_AF-A0A0G4KAB6-F1
#
_entry.id   AF-A0A0G4KAB6-F1
#
_cell.length_a   1.000
_cell.length_b   1.000
_cell.length_c   1.000
_cell.angle_alpha   90.00
_cell.angle_beta   90.00
_cell.angle_gamma   90.00
#
_symmetry.space_group_name_H-M   'P 1'
#
loop_
_entity.id
_entity.type
_entity.pdbx_description
1 polymer ?
#
loop_
_entity_poly.entity_id
_entity_poly.type
_entity_poly.pdbx_seq_one_letter_code
_entity_poly.pdbx_strand_id
1 'polypeptide(L)'
;MNILLKIIIIFSAFFITSCLNFNTGSVSFNNNGIDDKYYGTYEGSITVRENNNLSSQAFASVVIGSGSAITIRMNGSLINFYNTAYKENIIRISDNVYKVSINSSGYKYDFTLSFNNSYMNLSFYANNNTLGEGNLTKIR
;
A
#
# COMPACT_ATOMS: atom_id res chain seq x y z
N MET A 1 33.97 -0.95 -48.66
CA MET A 1 33.22 -0.43 -47.50
C MET A 1 34.22 0.24 -46.55
N ASN A 2 34.16 1.58 -46.42
CA ASN A 2 35.16 2.38 -45.70
C ASN A 2 35.19 2.04 -44.20
N ILE A 3 36.38 2.02 -43.61
CA ILE A 3 36.61 1.71 -42.18
C ILE A 3 35.77 2.62 -41.27
N LEU A 4 35.58 3.88 -41.68
CA LEU A 4 34.68 4.84 -41.04
C LEU A 4 33.22 4.36 -40.93
N LEU A 5 32.70 3.71 -41.96
CA LEU A 5 31.32 3.20 -41.98
C LEU A 5 31.15 2.05 -40.97
N LYS A 6 32.18 1.22 -40.77
CA LYS A 6 32.16 0.12 -39.79
C LYS A 6 32.17 0.63 -38.35
N ILE A 7 32.91 1.70 -38.07
CA ILE A 7 32.99 2.30 -36.72
C ILE A 7 31.65 2.93 -36.29
N ILE A 8 30.96 3.60 -37.22
CA ILE A 8 29.65 4.23 -36.95
C ILE A 8 28.59 3.18 -36.59
N ILE A 9 28.58 2.04 -37.27
CA ILE A 9 27.63 0.94 -37.01
C ILE A 9 27.89 0.28 -35.65
N ILE A 10 29.16 0.17 -35.24
CA ILE A 10 29.53 -0.39 -33.94
C ILE A 10 29.14 0.57 -32.79
N PHE A 11 29.32 1.87 -32.98
CA PHE A 11 28.91 2.87 -31.98
C PHE A 11 27.38 2.99 -31.86
N SER A 12 26.62 2.86 -32.96
CA SER A 12 25.16 2.89 -32.90
C SER A 12 24.55 1.64 -32.24
N ALA A 13 25.20 0.48 -32.34
CA ALA A 13 24.78 -0.74 -31.65
C ALA A 13 24.92 -0.66 -30.11
N PHE A 14 25.87 0.14 -29.61
CA PHE A 14 26.06 0.36 -28.16
C PHE A 14 25.01 1.29 -27.53
N PHE A 15 24.35 2.13 -28.32
CA PHE A 15 23.28 3.03 -27.83
C PHE A 15 21.89 2.38 -27.79
N ILE A 16 21.69 1.24 -28.46
CA ILE A 16 20.39 0.54 -28.46
C ILE A 16 20.27 -0.41 -27.26
N THR A 17 21.39 -0.87 -26.69
CA THR A 17 21.41 -1.80 -25.55
C THR A 17 21.31 -1.09 -24.19
N SER A 18 21.53 0.22 -24.11
CA SER A 18 21.39 1.01 -22.88
C SER A 18 19.95 1.44 -22.57
N CYS A 19 19.01 1.24 -23.49
CA CYS A 19 17.57 1.47 -23.24
C CYS A 19 16.83 0.22 -22.73
N LEU A 20 17.46 -0.96 -22.74
CA LEU A 20 16.80 -2.24 -22.42
C LEU A 20 17.06 -2.74 -20.99
N ASN A 21 17.68 -1.93 -20.14
CA ASN A 21 17.93 -2.28 -18.74
C ASN A 21 17.11 -1.44 -17.75
N PHE A 22 15.93 -0.97 -18.18
CA PHE A 22 14.86 -0.74 -17.23
C PHE A 22 14.30 -2.10 -16.86
N ASN A 23 14.87 -2.67 -15.80
CA ASN A 23 14.16 -3.56 -14.91
C ASN A 23 13.04 -2.73 -14.23
N THR A 24 12.06 -2.28 -15.02
CA THR A 24 10.74 -2.01 -14.50
C THR A 24 10.21 -3.38 -14.14
N GLY A 25 10.45 -3.80 -12.90
CA GLY A 25 9.52 -4.72 -12.25
C GLY A 25 8.16 -4.08 -12.48
N SER A 26 7.43 -4.59 -13.47
CA SER A 26 6.16 -4.05 -13.87
C SER A 26 5.26 -4.32 -12.69
N VAL A 27 5.14 -3.31 -11.82
CA VAL A 27 4.09 -3.29 -10.83
C VAL A 27 2.83 -3.21 -11.67
N SER A 28 2.26 -4.37 -11.99
CA SER A 28 0.99 -4.48 -12.67
C SER A 28 0.00 -3.77 -11.77
N PHE A 29 -0.37 -2.54 -12.12
CA PHE A 29 -1.45 -1.80 -11.49
C PHE A 29 -2.77 -2.42 -11.93
N ASN A 30 -2.99 -3.67 -11.50
CA ASN A 30 -4.26 -4.32 -11.68
C ASN A 30 -5.18 -3.76 -10.59
N ASN A 31 -5.98 -2.74 -10.92
CA ASN A 31 -6.97 -2.12 -10.02
C ASN A 31 -8.19 -3.03 -9.78
N ASN A 32 -7.95 -4.34 -9.69
CA ASN A 32 -8.96 -5.33 -9.33
C ASN A 32 -9.27 -5.32 -7.81
N GLY A 33 -8.57 -4.47 -7.06
CA GLY A 33 -8.74 -4.32 -5.62
C GLY A 33 -8.07 -5.45 -4.83
N ILE A 34 -8.72 -5.93 -3.76
CA ILE A 34 -8.21 -6.98 -2.88
C ILE A 34 -8.71 -8.35 -3.34
N ASP A 35 -7.82 -9.35 -3.34
CA ASP A 35 -8.17 -10.72 -3.70
C ASP A 35 -9.23 -11.28 -2.73
N ASP A 36 -10.24 -11.97 -3.28
CA ASP A 36 -11.40 -12.48 -2.54
C ASP A 36 -11.04 -13.34 -1.30
N LYS A 37 -9.90 -14.03 -1.33
CA LYS A 37 -9.39 -14.84 -0.21
C LYS A 37 -9.16 -14.01 1.08
N TYR A 38 -8.95 -12.70 0.95
CA TYR A 38 -8.74 -11.80 2.07
C TYR A 38 -10.03 -11.13 2.57
N TYR A 39 -11.18 -11.37 1.95
CA TYR A 39 -12.47 -10.86 2.42
C TYR A 39 -12.74 -11.29 3.86
N GLY A 40 -13.31 -10.37 4.63
CA GLY A 40 -13.57 -10.58 6.05
C GLY A 40 -13.41 -9.31 6.88
N THR A 41 -13.54 -9.49 8.19
CA THR A 41 -13.34 -8.43 9.18
C THR A 41 -12.12 -8.75 10.03
N TYR A 42 -11.23 -7.77 10.16
CA TYR A 42 -10.00 -7.85 10.92
C TYR A 42 -10.06 -6.81 12.05
N GLU A 43 -9.79 -7.23 13.27
CA GLU A 43 -9.83 -6.35 14.45
C GLU A 43 -8.58 -6.52 15.31
N GLY A 44 -8.12 -5.43 15.93
CA GLY A 44 -6.98 -5.49 16.83
C GLY A 44 -6.57 -4.13 17.37
N SER A 45 -5.61 -4.16 18.30
CA SER A 45 -4.97 -2.95 18.81
C SER A 45 -3.84 -2.51 17.88
N ILE A 46 -3.73 -1.21 17.66
CA ILE A 46 -2.63 -0.57 16.96
C ILE A 46 -1.90 0.39 17.92
N THR A 47 -0.60 0.52 17.73
CA THR A 47 0.20 1.57 18.36
C THR A 47 0.24 2.75 17.42
N VAL A 48 -0.11 3.94 17.90
CA VAL A 48 -0.06 5.19 17.14
C VAL A 48 1.02 6.07 17.74
N ARG A 49 1.96 6.53 16.91
CA ARG A 49 3.00 7.48 17.28
C ARG A 49 2.80 8.77 16.51
N GLU A 50 2.66 9.87 17.23
CA GLU A 50 2.45 11.20 16.65
C GLU A 50 3.75 11.99 16.50
N ASN A 51 3.65 13.16 15.86
CA ASN A 51 4.75 14.08 15.58
C ASN A 51 5.62 14.45 16.82
N ASN A 52 5.04 14.39 18.03
CA ASN A 52 5.74 14.68 19.29
C ASN A 52 6.33 13.43 19.98
N ASN A 53 6.47 12.31 19.26
CA ASN A 53 6.85 11.00 19.81
C ASN A 53 5.94 10.45 20.91
N LEU A 54 4.76 11.04 21.08
CA LEU A 54 3.74 10.50 21.97
C LEU A 54 3.19 9.22 21.35
N SER A 55 3.27 8.13 22.11
CA SER A 55 2.73 6.84 21.70
C SER A 55 1.45 6.56 22.47
N SER A 56 0.39 6.19 21.75
CA SER A 56 -0.90 5.80 22.30
C SER A 56 -1.37 4.50 21.69
N GLN A 57 -2.30 3.82 22.35
CA GLN A 57 -2.99 2.67 21.79
C GLN A 57 -4.34 3.09 21.22
N ALA A 58 -4.71 2.52 20.09
CA ALA A 58 -6.03 2.65 19.50
C ALA A 58 -6.54 1.27 19.09
N PHE A 59 -7.86 1.14 19.00
CA PHE A 59 -8.49 0.00 18.38
C PHE A 59 -8.65 0.26 16.89
N ALA A 60 -8.36 -0.74 16.06
CA ALA A 60 -8.57 -0.72 14.62
C ALA A 60 -9.47 -1.88 14.19
N SER A 61 -10.39 -1.58 13.28
CA SER A 61 -11.27 -2.53 12.60
C SER A 61 -11.18 -2.27 11.09
N VAL A 62 -10.83 -3.28 10.33
CA VAL A 62 -10.77 -3.23 8.87
C VAL A 62 -11.71 -4.27 8.29
N VAL A 63 -12.70 -3.81 7.52
CA VAL A 63 -13.65 -4.66 6.82
C VAL A 63 -13.30 -4.67 5.34
N ILE A 64 -13.14 -5.85 4.78
CA ILE A 64 -12.88 -6.07 3.36
C ILE A 64 -14.12 -6.75 2.79
N GLY A 65 -14.92 -5.98 2.08
CA GLY A 65 -16.18 -6.42 1.49
C GLY A 65 -16.02 -6.95 0.06
N SER A 66 -17.07 -7.64 -0.40
CA SER A 66 -17.21 -8.06 -1.79
C SER A 66 -17.14 -6.88 -2.75
N GLY A 67 -16.36 -6.99 -3.82
CA GLY A 67 -16.12 -5.88 -4.75
C GLY A 67 -14.96 -4.97 -4.35
N SER A 68 -14.12 -5.44 -3.41
CA SER A 68 -12.88 -4.78 -2.98
C SER A 68 -13.09 -3.39 -2.38
N ALA A 69 -14.18 -3.19 -1.63
CA ALA A 69 -14.33 -2.03 -0.76
C ALA A 69 -13.67 -2.33 0.60
N ILE A 70 -12.79 -1.43 1.05
CA ILE A 70 -12.13 -1.50 2.35
C ILE A 70 -12.70 -0.40 3.23
N THR A 71 -13.30 -0.77 4.35
CA THR A 71 -13.68 0.19 5.40
C THR A 71 -12.69 0.09 6.54
N ILE A 72 -11.99 1.18 6.84
CA ILE A 72 -11.03 1.28 7.93
C ILE A 72 -11.64 2.17 9.01
N ARG A 73 -11.73 1.64 10.22
CA ARG A 73 -12.13 2.36 11.43
C ARG A 73 -11.00 2.28 12.43
N MET A 74 -10.55 3.41 12.94
CA MET A 74 -9.59 3.49 14.05
C MET A 74 -10.14 4.44 15.10
N ASN A 75 -10.15 4.01 16.35
CA ASN A 75 -10.62 4.81 17.47
C ASN A 75 -9.74 4.59 18.70
N GLY A 76 -9.23 5.66 19.27
CA GLY A 76 -8.39 5.65 20.47
C GLY A 76 -8.04 7.07 20.88
N SER A 77 -7.24 7.22 21.94
CA SER A 77 -7.01 8.47 22.67
C SER A 77 -6.84 9.72 21.80
N LEU A 78 -6.15 9.62 20.66
CA LEU A 78 -5.80 10.76 19.81
C LEU A 78 -6.13 10.54 18.33
N ILE A 79 -6.68 9.38 17.96
CA ILE A 79 -7.08 9.08 16.59
C ILE A 79 -8.55 8.71 16.52
N ASN A 80 -9.26 9.36 15.61
CA ASN A 80 -10.61 8.99 15.23
C ASN A 80 -10.72 9.05 13.71
N PHE A 81 -10.66 7.87 13.08
CA PHE A 81 -10.68 7.70 11.65
C PHE A 81 -11.80 6.73 11.27
N TYR A 82 -12.60 7.11 10.28
CA TYR A 82 -13.59 6.22 9.70
C TYR A 82 -13.82 6.59 8.24
N ASN A 83 -13.30 5.77 7.33
CA ASN A 83 -13.49 5.97 5.89
C ASN A 83 -13.53 4.64 5.16
N THR A 84 -14.11 4.71 3.96
CA THR A 84 -14.12 3.61 2.99
C THR A 84 -13.29 3.99 1.78
N ALA A 85 -12.47 3.08 1.32
CA ALA A 85 -11.81 3.13 0.02
C ALA A 85 -12.38 2.07 -0.90
N TYR A 86 -12.51 2.42 -2.18
CA TYR A 86 -13.02 1.54 -3.22
C TYR A 86 -11.88 1.00 -4.09
N LYS A 87 -12.19 -0.03 -4.89
CA LYS A 87 -11.24 -0.81 -5.69
C LYS A 87 -10.27 0.04 -6.52
N GLU A 88 -10.74 1.15 -7.05
CA GLU A 88 -9.97 2.08 -7.89
C GLU A 88 -8.83 2.79 -7.14
N ASN A 89 -8.91 2.87 -5.81
CA ASN A 89 -7.92 3.51 -4.95
C ASN A 89 -6.97 2.52 -4.29
N ILE A 90 -7.11 1.22 -4.59
CA ILE A 90 -6.34 0.14 -3.98
C ILE A 90 -5.27 -0.32 -4.97
N ILE A 91 -4.02 -0.27 -4.52
CA ILE A 91 -2.86 -0.68 -5.31
C ILE A 91 -2.32 -1.98 -4.72
N ARG A 92 -2.33 -3.05 -5.51
CA ARG A 92 -1.64 -4.30 -5.17
C ARG A 92 -0.13 -4.12 -5.37
N ILE A 93 0.64 -4.38 -4.32
CA ILE A 93 2.11 -4.30 -4.33
C ILE A 93 2.72 -5.69 -4.48
N SER A 94 2.14 -6.69 -3.82
CA SER A 94 2.50 -8.11 -3.93
C SER A 94 1.26 -8.99 -3.68
N ASP A 95 1.42 -10.31 -3.64
CA ASP A 95 0.32 -11.27 -3.48
C ASP A 95 -0.48 -11.14 -2.17
N ASN A 96 0.09 -10.47 -1.18
CA ASN A 96 -0.50 -10.30 0.13
C ASN A 96 -0.32 -8.88 0.67
N VAL A 97 0.18 -7.94 -0.13
CA VAL A 97 0.40 -6.55 0.30
C VAL A 97 -0.34 -5.60 -0.62
N TYR A 98 -1.17 -4.75 -0.01
CA TYR A 98 -1.98 -3.75 -0.69
C TYR A 98 -1.76 -2.38 -0.04
N LYS A 99 -1.83 -1.33 -0.85
CA LYS A 99 -1.74 0.06 -0.38
C LYS A 99 -2.99 0.83 -0.77
N VAL A 100 -3.38 1.76 0.10
CA VAL A 100 -4.51 2.65 -0.14
C VAL A 100 -4.26 4.00 0.49
N SER A 101 -4.55 5.06 -0.25
CA SER A 101 -4.42 6.44 0.20
C SER A 101 -5.80 7.05 0.42
N ILE A 102 -6.06 7.58 1.61
CA ILE A 102 -7.35 8.18 1.98
C ILE A 102 -7.13 9.56 2.59
N ASN A 103 -7.85 10.57 2.09
CA ASN A 103 -7.89 11.89 2.70
C ASN A 103 -9.03 11.95 3.72
N SER A 104 -8.73 12.34 4.95
CA SER A 104 -9.74 12.50 6.00
C SER A 104 -9.34 13.57 7.01
N SER A 105 -10.29 14.41 7.42
CA SER A 105 -10.07 15.47 8.43
C SER A 105 -8.87 16.38 8.13
N GLY A 106 -8.60 16.67 6.84
CA GLY A 106 -7.48 17.51 6.42
C GLY A 106 -6.12 16.81 6.34
N TYR A 107 -6.05 15.51 6.68
CA TYR A 107 -4.82 14.71 6.59
C TYR A 107 -4.94 13.65 5.49
N LYS A 108 -3.82 13.37 4.84
CA LYS A 108 -3.68 12.23 3.92
C LYS A 108 -3.09 11.06 4.70
N TYR A 109 -3.79 9.94 4.71
CA TYR A 109 -3.37 8.68 5.32
C TYR A 109 -2.98 7.69 4.22
N ASP A 110 -1.74 7.24 4.25
CA ASP A 110 -1.21 6.20 3.37
C ASP A 110 -1.15 4.89 4.14
N PHE A 111 -2.10 4.00 3.88
CA PHE A 111 -2.22 2.70 4.53
C PHE A 111 -1.48 1.61 3.74
N THR A 112 -0.91 0.66 4.46
CA THR A 112 -0.42 -0.62 3.96
C THR A 112 -1.11 -1.75 4.70
N LEU A 113 -1.73 -2.66 3.95
CA LEU A 113 -2.38 -3.86 4.45
C LEU A 113 -1.55 -5.06 4.02
N SER A 114 -1.01 -5.81 4.97
CA SER A 114 -0.20 -7.00 4.71
C SER A 114 -0.85 -8.24 5.34
N PHE A 115 -1.35 -9.13 4.50
CA PHE A 115 -2.11 -10.30 4.91
C PHE A 115 -1.21 -11.51 5.18
N ASN A 116 -1.56 -12.24 6.24
CA ASN A 116 -1.11 -13.59 6.52
C ASN A 116 -2.36 -14.48 6.73
N ASN A 117 -2.19 -15.80 6.81
CA ASN A 117 -3.27 -16.78 6.87
C ASN A 117 -4.32 -16.52 7.97
N SER A 118 -3.96 -15.85 9.07
CA SER A 118 -4.84 -15.66 10.23
C SER A 118 -4.95 -14.21 10.71
N TYR A 119 -4.14 -13.31 10.16
CA TYR A 119 -4.06 -11.92 10.61
C TYR A 119 -3.64 -10.99 9.49
N MET A 120 -3.90 -9.71 9.68
CA MET A 120 -3.51 -8.63 8.79
C MET A 120 -2.66 -7.64 9.59
N ASN A 121 -1.45 -7.38 9.13
CA ASN A 121 -0.68 -6.25 9.64
C ASN A 121 -1.23 -4.99 8.96
N LEU A 122 -1.74 -4.06 9.76
CA LEU A 122 -2.11 -2.72 9.32
C LEU A 122 -0.97 -1.78 9.68
N SER A 123 -0.52 -0.98 8.74
CA SER A 123 0.27 0.20 9.04
C SER A 123 -0.24 1.40 8.26
N PHE A 124 -0.02 2.59 8.80
CA PHE A 124 -0.29 3.84 8.09
C PHE A 124 0.74 4.91 8.40
N TYR A 125 0.88 5.83 7.46
CA TYR A 125 1.58 7.09 7.64
C TYR A 125 0.66 8.24 7.21
N ALA A 126 0.48 9.22 8.09
CA ALA A 126 -0.24 10.43 7.80
C ALA A 126 0.72 11.59 7.51
N ASN A 127 0.32 12.50 6.63
CA ASN A 127 1.13 13.66 6.22
C ASN A 127 1.47 14.66 7.33
N ASN A 128 0.91 14.49 8.54
CA ASN A 128 1.27 15.24 9.75
C ASN A 128 2.32 14.52 10.62
N ASN A 129 3.07 13.57 10.05
CA ASN A 129 4.05 12.72 10.72
C ASN A 129 3.46 11.78 11.79
N THR A 130 2.16 11.50 11.75
CA THR A 130 1.56 10.45 12.58
C THR A 130 1.71 9.12 11.87
N LEU A 131 2.19 8.10 12.56
CA LEU A 131 2.25 6.73 12.07
C LEU A 131 1.48 5.81 13.00
N GLY A 132 0.94 4.73 12.47
CA GLY A 132 0.37 3.69 13.31
C GLY A 132 0.58 2.32 12.72
N GLU A 133 0.72 1.33 13.58
CA GLU A 133 0.97 -0.05 13.19
C GLU A 133 0.38 -1.05 14.20
N GLY A 134 -0.08 -2.19 13.71
CA GLY A 134 -0.50 -3.30 14.57
C GLY A 134 -1.01 -4.49 13.80
N ASN A 135 -1.25 -5.57 14.54
CA ASN A 135 -1.71 -6.85 13.99
C ASN A 135 -3.19 -7.02 14.31
N LEU A 136 -3.99 -7.16 13.26
CA LEU A 136 -5.43 -7.36 13.37
C LEU A 136 -5.74 -8.82 13.09
N THR A 137 -6.47 -9.45 13.99
CA THR A 137 -6.90 -10.85 13.86
C THR A 137 -8.16 -10.91 13.01
N LYS A 138 -8.24 -11.88 12.11
CA LYS A 138 -9.47 -12.12 11.34
C LYS A 138 -10.54 -12.69 12.27
N ILE A 139 -11.69 -12.03 12.37
CA ILE A 139 -12.81 -12.44 13.23
C ILE A 139 -14.01 -12.98 12.44
N ARG A 140 -14.12 -12.63 11.16
CA ARG A 140 -15.19 -13.05 10.24
C ARG A 140 -14.64 -13.15 8.84
#